data_AF-A0A8D9UGA0-F1
#
_entry.id   AF-A0A8D9UGA0-F1
#
_cell.length_a   1.000
_cell.length_b   1.000
_cell.length_c   1.000
_cell.angle_alpha   90.00
_cell.angle_beta   90.00
_cell.angle_gamma   90.00
#
_symmetry.space_group_name_H-M   'P 1'
#
loop_
_entity.id
_entity.type
_entity.pdbx_description
1 polymer ?
#
loop_
_entity_poly.entity_id
_entity_poly.type
_entity_poly.pdbx_seq_one_letter_code
_entity_poly.pdbx_strand_id
1 'polypeptide(L)'
;MISTNTLLSHDYDLNLYSLENTNEILATSKKKPIFNFSNNVSDGKIGNFRQRKTGDCYLLSSLVALSKTTVGAEILKNNIKKDKAGGYRITLPGAIMCKNDYMKNGKKCYITGEYHITKADIQRARKQYGKYSSGDLDVLLYELAFEKYRKEVLKTNRANNQNSEYNMAGQYTGNGTMNDPLKAGQTQDATFILTGHKSKVYSISSENVAAINSEDIKSINVQEEKISQRATRKILEKMAKEPKRYAMTFYLKLDSGKPEYGYHALSVTRVEGNRVYFVNPWNSKKEFSLTKDEFFRAAYNVTVTDFGKDDTLTNIGNGIENFMGKIEDFFRF
;
A
#
# COMPACT_ATOMS: atom_id res chain seq x y z
N MET A 1 -0.81 -59.90 -0.46
CA MET A 1 -1.23 -59.14 0.74
C MET A 1 -0.96 -57.67 0.50
N ILE A 2 -1.95 -56.85 0.83
CA ILE A 2 -2.01 -55.38 0.70
C ILE A 2 -1.34 -54.75 1.92
N SER A 3 -0.69 -53.59 1.74
CA SER A 3 -0.87 -52.35 2.54
C SER A 3 0.31 -51.39 2.27
N THR A 4 0.24 -50.49 1.29
CA THR A 4 -0.22 -49.08 1.43
C THR A 4 0.41 -48.29 2.57
N ASN A 5 1.26 -47.30 2.22
CA ASN A 5 1.08 -45.91 2.65
C ASN A 5 1.92 -44.97 1.77
N THR A 6 1.40 -44.75 0.57
CA THR A 6 1.59 -43.53 -0.21
C THR A 6 0.35 -42.69 0.08
N LEU A 7 0.45 -41.60 0.86
CA LEU A 7 -0.55 -40.53 0.93
C LEU A 7 -0.13 -39.45 1.95
N LEU A 8 -0.26 -38.18 1.52
CA LEU A 8 -0.19 -36.92 2.30
C LEU A 8 1.18 -36.23 2.40
N SER A 9 1.75 -35.86 1.25
CA SER A 9 2.66 -34.69 1.14
C SER A 9 2.22 -33.72 0.03
N HIS A 10 0.92 -33.67 -0.27
CA HIS A 10 0.38 -32.75 -1.25
C HIS A 10 -0.18 -31.49 -0.57
N ASP A 11 0.32 -30.38 -1.09
CA ASP A 11 -0.29 -29.06 -1.16
C ASP A 11 -0.17 -28.17 0.09
N TYR A 12 0.32 -26.95 -0.16
CA TYR A 12 0.36 -25.75 0.69
C TYR A 12 1.69 -25.36 1.39
N ASP A 13 2.83 -25.54 0.72
CA ASP A 13 4.00 -24.67 0.94
C ASP A 13 3.89 -23.40 0.07
N LEU A 14 3.36 -22.31 0.64
CA LEU A 14 3.39 -20.97 0.01
C LEU A 14 4.78 -20.36 0.14
N ASN A 15 5.74 -20.94 -0.56
CA ASN A 15 7.07 -20.36 -0.68
C ASN A 15 7.03 -19.19 -1.68
N LEU A 16 6.84 -17.95 -1.17
CA LEU A 16 6.77 -16.73 -2.00
C LEU A 16 8.03 -16.55 -2.87
N TYR A 17 9.18 -17.08 -2.44
CA TYR A 17 10.40 -17.08 -3.22
C TYR A 17 10.39 -18.11 -4.34
N SER A 18 9.80 -19.30 -4.16
CA SER A 18 9.67 -20.29 -5.26
C SER A 18 8.68 -19.83 -6.34
N LEU A 19 7.75 -18.93 -6.00
CA LEU A 19 6.83 -18.30 -6.95
C LEU A 19 7.52 -17.30 -7.91
N GLU A 20 8.77 -16.91 -7.64
CA GLU A 20 9.53 -15.95 -8.46
C GLU A 20 10.76 -16.54 -9.19
N ASN A 21 11.19 -17.77 -8.86
CA ASN A 21 12.60 -18.13 -9.08
C ASN A 21 12.97 -19.02 -10.28
N THR A 22 12.20 -19.05 -11.37
CA THR A 22 12.59 -19.92 -12.50
C THR A 22 13.02 -19.26 -13.81
N ASN A 23 12.94 -17.93 -14.05
CA ASN A 23 13.44 -17.42 -15.36
C ASN A 23 14.02 -16.00 -15.49
N GLU A 24 14.02 -15.10 -14.49
CA GLU A 24 14.50 -13.70 -14.73
C GLU A 24 15.79 -13.28 -14.00
N ILE A 25 16.33 -14.11 -13.08
CA ILE A 25 17.61 -13.81 -12.40
C ILE A 25 18.84 -14.24 -13.23
N LEU A 26 18.64 -15.04 -14.30
CA LEU A 26 19.72 -15.50 -15.18
C LEU A 26 19.64 -14.93 -16.62
N ALA A 27 19.21 -13.68 -16.78
CA ALA A 27 19.50 -12.93 -18.00
C ALA A 27 20.92 -12.32 -17.89
N THR A 28 21.93 -13.20 -17.88
CA THR A 28 23.30 -12.90 -18.30
C THR A 28 23.28 -12.63 -19.81
N SER A 29 22.77 -11.46 -20.21
CA SER A 29 22.88 -10.99 -21.60
C SER A 29 23.20 -9.50 -21.58
N LYS A 30 24.25 -9.11 -22.31
CA LYS A 30 24.80 -7.74 -22.42
C LYS A 30 23.85 -6.77 -23.17
N LYS A 31 22.55 -6.84 -22.93
CA LYS A 31 21.56 -5.85 -23.39
C LYS A 31 20.76 -5.37 -22.18
N LYS A 32 20.89 -4.06 -21.89
CA LYS A 32 20.07 -3.37 -20.89
C LYS A 32 18.60 -3.68 -21.19
N PRO A 33 17.82 -4.24 -20.25
CA PRO A 33 16.40 -4.45 -20.49
C PRO A 33 15.76 -3.09 -20.76
N ILE A 34 15.22 -2.93 -21.97
CA ILE A 34 14.37 -1.80 -22.33
C ILE A 34 13.03 -2.09 -21.64
N PHE A 35 12.76 -1.35 -20.58
CA PHE A 35 11.49 -1.47 -19.86
C PHE A 35 10.36 -0.98 -20.77
N ASN A 36 9.47 -1.90 -21.15
CA ASN A 36 8.20 -1.54 -21.76
C ASN A 36 7.31 -0.93 -20.67
N PHE A 37 7.39 0.38 -20.50
CA PHE A 37 6.32 1.15 -19.89
C PHE A 37 5.10 0.97 -20.80
N SER A 38 4.08 0.26 -20.32
CA SER A 38 2.90 -0.08 -21.13
C SER A 38 2.17 1.17 -21.61
N ASN A 39 2.26 2.28 -20.85
CA ASN A 39 1.77 3.60 -21.19
C ASN A 39 2.79 4.68 -20.77
N ASN A 40 3.07 5.64 -21.65
CA ASN A 40 3.92 6.80 -21.36
C ASN A 40 3.12 8.04 -20.91
N VAL A 41 1.81 7.89 -20.78
CA VAL A 41 0.88 8.93 -20.36
C VAL A 41 0.03 8.34 -19.24
N SER A 42 -0.22 9.13 -18.20
CA SER A 42 -1.10 8.71 -17.12
C SER A 42 -2.55 8.65 -17.60
N ASP A 43 -3.24 7.58 -17.24
CA ASP A 43 -4.67 7.39 -17.50
C ASP A 43 -5.51 7.47 -16.22
N GLY A 44 -4.86 7.75 -15.08
CA GLY A 44 -5.47 7.86 -13.77
C GLY A 44 -5.92 6.53 -13.18
N LYS A 45 -5.52 5.39 -13.76
CA LYS A 45 -5.89 4.06 -13.29
C LYS A 45 -4.64 3.28 -12.91
N ILE A 46 -4.69 2.57 -11.79
CA ILE A 46 -3.61 1.67 -11.38
C ILE A 46 -3.66 0.40 -12.23
N GLY A 47 -2.75 0.30 -13.17
CA GLY A 47 -2.51 -0.84 -14.04
C GLY A 47 -1.49 -1.84 -13.48
N ASN A 48 -0.92 -2.63 -14.38
CA ASN A 48 0.06 -3.66 -14.02
C ASN A 48 1.44 -3.04 -13.76
N PHE A 49 2.09 -3.47 -12.69
CA PHE A 49 3.42 -3.05 -12.29
C PHE A 49 4.18 -4.17 -11.59
N ARG A 50 5.47 -3.94 -11.39
CA ARG A 50 6.34 -4.78 -10.57
C ARG A 50 7.14 -3.89 -9.64
N GLN A 51 6.98 -4.12 -8.35
CA GLN A 51 7.82 -3.52 -7.32
C GLN A 51 9.28 -3.90 -7.54
N ARG A 52 10.19 -2.97 -7.19
CA ARG A 52 11.63 -3.18 -7.20
C ARG A 52 12.21 -3.08 -5.77
N LYS A 53 13.41 -2.52 -5.59
CA LYS A 53 14.18 -2.66 -4.34
C LYS A 53 13.87 -1.62 -3.27
N THR A 54 12.96 -0.68 -3.52
CA THR A 54 12.67 0.44 -2.60
C THR A 54 12.03 0.00 -1.26
N GLY A 55 11.38 -1.16 -1.20
CA GLY A 55 10.77 -1.64 0.05
C GLY A 55 9.50 -0.85 0.45
N ASP A 56 8.75 -0.37 -0.54
CA ASP A 56 7.51 0.39 -0.42
C ASP A 56 6.26 -0.46 -0.65
N CYS A 57 6.30 -1.74 -0.27
CA CYS A 57 5.22 -2.70 -0.56
C CYS A 57 3.90 -2.26 0.08
N TYR A 58 3.97 -1.54 1.19
CA TYR A 58 2.84 -0.91 1.87
C TYR A 58 2.13 0.13 0.97
N LEU A 59 2.88 0.98 0.27
CA LEU A 59 2.34 1.99 -0.63
C LEU A 59 1.71 1.31 -1.85
N LEU A 60 2.46 0.42 -2.48
CA LEU A 60 2.03 -0.25 -3.72
C LEU A 60 0.82 -1.14 -3.49
N SER A 61 0.75 -1.84 -2.36
CA SER A 61 -0.44 -2.61 -1.99
C SER A 61 -1.63 -1.72 -1.69
N SER A 62 -1.41 -0.56 -1.08
CA SER A 62 -2.50 0.40 -0.86
C SER A 62 -3.06 0.92 -2.20
N LEU A 63 -2.20 1.23 -3.18
CA LEU A 63 -2.64 1.64 -4.52
C LEU A 63 -3.51 0.58 -5.19
N VAL A 64 -3.08 -0.69 -5.14
CA VAL A 64 -3.86 -1.80 -5.70
C VAL A 64 -5.20 -1.94 -4.97
N ALA A 65 -5.21 -2.01 -3.64
CA ALA A 65 -6.44 -2.18 -2.87
C ALA A 65 -7.44 -1.03 -3.12
N LEU A 66 -6.96 0.21 -3.13
CA LEU A 66 -7.77 1.40 -3.43
C LEU A 66 -8.35 1.36 -4.84
N SER A 67 -7.57 0.92 -5.83
CA SER A 67 -8.02 0.80 -7.23
C SER A 67 -9.16 -0.21 -7.44
N LYS A 68 -9.40 -1.11 -6.48
CA LYS A 68 -10.51 -2.07 -6.52
C LYS A 68 -11.81 -1.53 -5.94
N THR A 69 -11.78 -0.33 -5.38
CA THR A 69 -12.97 0.35 -4.84
C THR A 69 -13.44 1.47 -5.78
N THR A 70 -14.73 1.77 -5.79
CA THR A 70 -15.28 2.88 -6.59
C THR A 70 -14.67 4.21 -6.13
N VAL A 71 -14.84 4.53 -4.85
CA VAL A 71 -14.37 5.79 -4.25
C VAL A 71 -12.85 5.90 -4.27
N GLY A 72 -12.12 4.85 -3.88
CA GLY A 72 -10.66 4.87 -3.89
C GLY A 72 -10.07 5.03 -5.29
N ALA A 73 -10.60 4.35 -6.30
CA ALA A 73 -10.13 4.51 -7.68
C ALA A 73 -10.38 5.94 -8.21
N GLU A 74 -11.52 6.53 -7.87
CA GLU A 74 -11.84 7.91 -8.24
C GLU A 74 -10.92 8.92 -7.57
N ILE A 75 -10.65 8.76 -6.27
CA ILE A 75 -9.67 9.58 -5.55
C ILE A 75 -8.29 9.47 -6.22
N LEU A 76 -7.84 8.24 -6.52
CA LEU A 76 -6.53 8.03 -7.16
C LEU A 76 -6.45 8.68 -8.55
N LYS A 77 -7.54 8.66 -9.31
CA LYS A 77 -7.61 9.36 -10.60
C LYS A 77 -7.54 10.86 -10.41
N ASN A 78 -8.34 11.42 -9.52
CA ASN A 78 -8.48 12.87 -9.31
C ASN A 78 -7.24 13.52 -8.70
N ASN A 79 -6.45 12.74 -7.96
CA ASN A 79 -5.17 13.18 -7.41
C ASN A 79 -4.14 13.51 -8.50
N ILE A 80 -4.26 12.96 -9.72
CA ILE A 80 -3.28 13.16 -10.80
C ILE A 80 -3.82 14.18 -11.82
N LYS A 81 -3.09 15.30 -11.96
CA LYS A 81 -3.39 16.32 -12.98
C LYS A 81 -2.17 16.53 -13.87
N LYS A 82 -2.32 16.34 -15.18
CA LYS A 82 -1.26 16.64 -16.15
C LYS A 82 -1.02 18.15 -16.21
N ASP A 83 0.24 18.56 -16.22
CA ASP A 83 0.61 19.96 -16.43
C ASP A 83 0.85 20.29 -17.92
N LYS A 84 0.93 21.59 -18.24
CA LYS A 84 1.19 22.07 -19.61
C LYS A 84 2.62 21.77 -20.12
N ALA A 85 3.58 21.55 -19.22
CA ALA A 85 4.98 21.26 -19.53
C ALA A 85 5.26 19.76 -19.74
N GLY A 86 4.24 18.90 -19.67
CA GLY A 86 4.35 17.45 -19.83
C GLY A 86 4.78 16.69 -18.58
N GLY A 87 4.79 17.34 -17.41
CA GLY A 87 4.82 16.70 -16.10
C GLY A 87 3.41 16.50 -15.51
N TYR A 88 3.36 16.22 -14.21
CA TYR A 88 2.13 15.97 -13.47
C TYR A 88 2.17 16.63 -12.10
N ARG A 89 1.02 17.11 -11.64
CA ARG A 89 0.78 17.47 -10.25
C ARG A 89 0.03 16.33 -9.57
N ILE A 90 0.55 15.89 -8.43
CA ILE A 90 -0.03 14.82 -7.62
C ILE A 90 -0.47 15.41 -6.29
N THR A 91 -1.75 15.28 -5.97
CA THR A 91 -2.32 15.73 -4.69
C THR A 91 -2.41 14.54 -3.74
N LEU A 92 -2.01 14.72 -2.49
CA LEU A 92 -2.13 13.72 -1.42
C LEU A 92 -3.06 14.28 -0.33
N PRO A 93 -4.37 13.97 -0.36
CA PRO A 93 -5.37 14.56 0.54
C PRO A 93 -5.02 14.42 2.03
N GLY A 94 -4.54 13.25 2.47
CA GLY A 94 -4.15 13.08 3.87
C GLY A 94 -2.93 13.90 4.26
N ALA A 95 -2.01 14.18 3.32
CA ALA A 95 -0.88 15.07 3.58
C ALA A 95 -1.33 16.53 3.77
N ILE A 96 -2.34 16.98 3.01
CA ILE A 96 -2.99 18.29 3.21
C ILE A 96 -3.63 18.35 4.61
N MET A 97 -4.31 17.28 5.03
CA MET A 97 -4.87 17.21 6.38
C MET A 97 -3.79 17.28 7.46
N CYS A 98 -2.67 16.56 7.29
CA CYS A 98 -1.51 16.66 8.18
C CYS A 98 -0.98 18.08 8.26
N LYS A 99 -0.75 18.73 7.11
CA LYS A 99 -0.30 20.13 7.04
C LYS A 99 -1.22 21.06 7.85
N ASN A 100 -2.54 20.94 7.66
CA ASN A 100 -3.53 21.76 8.35
C ASN A 100 -3.50 21.54 9.87
N ASP A 101 -3.31 20.29 10.32
CA ASP A 101 -3.15 19.98 11.74
C ASP A 101 -1.89 20.62 12.34
N TYR A 102 -0.75 20.53 11.66
CA TYR A 102 0.48 21.22 12.10
C TYR A 102 0.28 22.73 12.23
N MET A 103 -0.33 23.35 11.21
CA MET A 103 -0.60 24.79 11.19
C MET A 103 -1.52 25.21 12.33
N LYS A 104 -2.59 24.45 12.59
CA LYS A 104 -3.53 24.72 13.68
C LYS A 104 -2.86 24.64 15.05
N ASN A 105 -1.90 23.74 15.22
CA ASN A 105 -1.17 23.56 16.47
C ASN A 105 0.08 24.45 16.59
N GLY A 106 0.28 25.43 15.69
CA GLY A 106 1.42 26.36 15.73
C GLY A 106 2.79 25.70 15.53
N LYS A 107 2.82 24.47 14.99
CA LYS A 107 4.05 23.72 14.74
C LYS A 107 4.65 24.10 13.39
N LYS A 108 5.99 24.01 13.27
CA LYS A 108 6.66 24.18 11.97
C LYS A 108 6.21 23.07 11.03
N CYS A 109 5.90 23.38 9.77
CA CYS A 109 5.44 22.38 8.81
C CYS A 109 6.10 22.57 7.45
N TYR A 110 6.69 21.51 6.92
CA TYR A 110 7.22 21.46 5.54
C TYR A 110 6.35 20.62 4.62
N ILE A 111 5.32 19.95 5.16
CA ILE A 111 4.40 19.14 4.37
C ILE A 111 3.56 20.06 3.49
N THR A 112 3.58 19.80 2.20
CA THR A 112 2.84 20.59 1.20
C THR A 112 1.52 19.93 0.84
N GLY A 113 1.54 18.62 0.58
CA GLY A 113 0.39 17.83 0.13
C GLY A 113 0.12 17.90 -1.38
N GLU A 114 0.86 18.73 -2.12
CA GLU A 114 0.83 18.79 -3.59
C GLU A 114 2.25 18.69 -4.14
N TYR A 115 2.46 17.76 -5.07
CA TYR A 115 3.78 17.41 -5.57
C TYR A 115 3.84 17.54 -7.08
N HIS A 116 4.71 18.44 -7.56
CA HIS A 116 4.99 18.55 -8.98
C HIS A 116 6.07 17.53 -9.39
N ILE A 117 5.72 16.64 -10.31
CA ILE A 117 6.59 15.62 -10.90
C ILE A 117 6.87 16.01 -12.34
N THR A 118 8.08 16.51 -12.59
CA THR A 118 8.47 17.00 -13.93
C THR A 118 8.76 15.83 -14.88
N LYS A 119 8.74 16.10 -16.19
CA LYS A 119 9.22 15.14 -17.20
C LYS A 119 10.65 14.66 -16.90
N ALA A 120 11.51 15.55 -16.38
CA ALA A 120 12.87 15.22 -15.98
C ALA A 120 12.91 14.31 -14.74
N ASP A 121 12.02 14.48 -13.76
CA ASP A 121 11.88 13.57 -12.62
C ASP A 121 11.56 12.15 -13.08
N ILE A 122 10.56 12.01 -13.97
CA ILE A 122 10.15 10.72 -14.54
C ILE A 122 11.32 10.08 -15.28
N GLN A 123 12.01 10.83 -16.14
CA GLN A 123 13.17 10.31 -16.87
C GLN A 123 14.31 9.88 -15.96
N ARG A 124 14.60 10.65 -14.88
CA ARG A 124 15.60 10.27 -13.89
C ARG A 124 15.19 9.01 -13.13
N ALA A 125 13.93 8.91 -12.73
CA ALA A 125 13.43 7.75 -12.01
C ALA A 125 13.53 6.47 -12.86
N ARG A 126 13.18 6.55 -14.15
CA ARG A 126 13.30 5.43 -15.10
C ARG A 126 14.75 4.99 -15.37
N LYS A 127 15.73 5.87 -15.15
CA LYS A 127 17.17 5.54 -15.25
C LYS A 127 17.73 4.90 -13.97
N GLN A 128 17.04 5.02 -12.83
CA GLN A 128 17.44 4.40 -11.57
C GLN A 128 16.99 2.94 -11.52
N TYR A 129 17.71 2.11 -12.27
CA TYR A 129 17.40 0.70 -12.42
C TYR A 129 17.26 0.00 -11.06
N GLY A 130 16.09 -0.60 -10.85
CA GLY A 130 15.79 -1.37 -9.65
C GLY A 130 15.41 -0.55 -8.42
N LYS A 131 15.31 0.79 -8.49
CA LYS A 131 14.77 1.59 -7.40
C LYS A 131 13.23 1.54 -7.41
N TYR A 132 12.62 2.30 -8.31
CA TYR A 132 11.16 2.45 -8.43
C TYR A 132 10.48 1.30 -9.17
N SER A 133 9.17 1.20 -9.00
CA SER A 133 8.33 0.25 -9.72
C SER A 133 8.42 0.44 -11.23
N SER A 134 8.24 -0.65 -11.96
CA SER A 134 8.19 -0.67 -13.43
C SER A 134 6.80 -1.06 -13.92
N GLY A 135 6.39 -0.59 -15.10
CA GLY A 135 5.11 -0.91 -15.73
C GLY A 135 4.28 0.35 -15.91
N ASP A 136 3.23 0.47 -15.11
CA ASP A 136 2.33 1.63 -15.07
C ASP A 136 3.02 2.94 -14.64
N LEU A 137 2.74 4.04 -15.36
CA LEU A 137 3.25 5.37 -15.04
C LEU A 137 2.55 5.96 -13.80
N ASP A 138 1.25 5.72 -13.61
CA ASP A 138 0.50 6.28 -12.49
C ASP A 138 1.09 5.81 -11.14
N VAL A 139 1.53 4.56 -11.07
CA VAL A 139 2.26 3.99 -9.92
C VAL A 139 3.57 4.74 -9.66
N LEU A 140 4.36 4.98 -10.70
CA LEU A 140 5.62 5.72 -10.58
C LEU A 140 5.39 7.17 -10.11
N LEU A 141 4.32 7.82 -10.59
CA LEU A 141 3.97 9.17 -10.15
C LEU A 141 3.65 9.20 -8.66
N TYR A 142 2.92 8.21 -8.15
CA TYR A 142 2.64 8.07 -6.73
C TYR A 142 3.89 7.79 -5.91
N GLU A 143 4.78 6.88 -6.33
CA GLU A 143 6.05 6.65 -5.63
C GLU A 143 6.87 7.95 -5.52
N LEU A 144 6.98 8.72 -6.61
CA LEU A 144 7.73 9.98 -6.62
C LEU A 144 7.09 11.06 -5.74
N ALA A 145 5.76 11.17 -5.74
CA ALA A 145 5.03 12.11 -4.88
C ALA A 145 5.17 11.71 -3.40
N PHE A 146 5.01 10.43 -3.09
CA PHE A 146 5.13 9.90 -1.74
C PHE A 146 6.58 9.99 -1.22
N GLU A 147 7.59 9.85 -2.09
CA GLU A 147 9.00 10.08 -1.75
C GLU A 147 9.23 11.54 -1.30
N LYS A 148 8.66 12.51 -2.05
CA LYS A 148 8.73 13.94 -1.68
C LYS A 148 7.99 14.22 -0.37
N TYR A 149 6.78 13.69 -0.21
CA TYR A 149 6.00 13.77 1.02
C TYR A 149 6.80 13.27 2.23
N ARG A 150 7.39 12.08 2.14
CA ARG A 150 8.15 11.47 3.22
C ARG A 150 9.38 12.29 3.62
N LYS A 151 10.07 12.89 2.64
CA LYS A 151 11.16 13.84 2.91
C LYS A 151 10.66 15.09 3.67
N GLU A 152 9.47 15.59 3.35
CA GLU A 152 8.85 16.71 4.07
C GLU A 152 8.44 16.33 5.50
N VAL A 153 7.92 15.11 5.72
CA VAL A 153 7.64 14.58 7.06
C VAL A 153 8.93 14.52 7.89
N LEU A 154 10.00 13.94 7.35
CA LEU A 154 11.29 13.86 8.05
C LEU A 154 11.85 15.25 8.41
N LYS A 155 11.75 16.23 7.51
CA LYS A 155 12.12 17.62 7.79
C LYS A 155 11.24 18.25 8.87
N THR A 156 9.94 18.03 8.80
CA THR A 156 8.95 18.52 9.78
C THR A 156 9.23 17.94 11.16
N ASN A 157 9.50 16.65 11.24
CA ASN A 157 9.83 15.96 12.49
C ASN A 157 11.12 16.49 13.11
N ARG A 158 12.17 16.65 12.30
CA ARG A 158 13.43 17.28 12.74
C ARG A 158 13.22 18.70 13.25
N ALA A 159 12.40 19.51 12.58
CA ALA A 159 12.18 20.91 12.96
C ALA A 159 11.35 21.10 14.24
N ASN A 160 10.58 20.08 14.63
CA ASN A 160 9.77 20.06 15.84
C ASN A 160 10.33 19.11 16.93
N ASN A 161 11.55 18.60 16.77
CA ASN A 161 12.20 17.66 17.70
C ASN A 161 11.31 16.47 18.09
N GLN A 162 10.59 15.91 17.12
CA GLN A 162 9.67 14.78 17.34
C GLN A 162 10.04 13.61 16.43
N ASN A 163 9.63 12.41 16.83
CA ASN A 163 9.78 11.21 16.02
C ASN A 163 8.52 10.97 15.18
N SER A 164 8.68 10.19 14.12
CA SER A 164 7.56 9.65 13.36
C SER A 164 6.86 8.57 14.20
N GLU A 165 5.71 8.89 14.81
CA GLU A 165 5.03 7.96 15.71
C GLU A 165 3.94 7.14 15.01
N TYR A 166 3.77 5.90 15.49
CA TYR A 166 2.76 4.96 14.98
C TYR A 166 1.32 5.47 15.13
N ASN A 167 1.07 6.31 16.15
CA ASN A 167 -0.27 6.81 16.49
C ASN A 167 -0.64 8.10 15.74
N MET A 168 0.30 8.70 15.00
CA MET A 168 0.07 9.91 14.22
C MET A 168 -0.26 9.55 12.78
N ALA A 169 -1.56 9.54 12.46
CA ALA A 169 -2.04 9.20 11.12
C ALA A 169 -1.30 10.00 10.03
N GLY A 170 -0.69 9.28 9.10
CA GLY A 170 0.02 9.83 7.96
C GLY A 170 1.52 10.04 8.18
N GLN A 171 2.00 10.02 9.43
CA GLN A 171 3.36 10.49 9.74
C GLN A 171 4.35 9.36 9.99
N TYR A 172 3.92 8.10 9.97
CA TYR A 172 4.78 6.98 10.28
C TYR A 172 5.81 6.77 9.17
N THR A 173 7.09 7.02 9.46
CA THR A 173 8.18 6.82 8.49
C THR A 173 8.89 5.48 8.56
N GLY A 174 8.54 4.60 9.51
CA GLY A 174 9.29 3.37 9.74
C GLY A 174 10.81 3.61 9.75
N ASN A 175 11.55 2.83 8.95
CA ASN A 175 13.00 2.95 8.77
C ASN A 175 13.40 3.88 7.61
N GLY A 176 12.48 4.69 7.10
CA GLY A 176 12.72 5.62 6.01
C GLY A 176 13.66 6.76 6.43
N THR A 177 14.60 7.11 5.56
CA THR A 177 15.59 8.19 5.80
C THR A 177 15.51 9.26 4.71
N MET A 178 16.23 10.37 4.85
CA MET A 178 16.29 11.38 3.79
C MET A 178 16.81 10.84 2.44
N ASN A 179 17.69 9.84 2.50
CA ASN A 179 18.28 9.19 1.32
C ASN A 179 17.41 8.06 0.76
N ASP A 180 16.65 7.40 1.64
CA ASP A 180 15.75 6.31 1.29
C ASP A 180 14.41 6.44 2.03
N PRO A 181 13.58 7.42 1.64
CA PRO A 181 12.42 7.83 2.45
C PRO A 181 11.22 6.91 2.31
N LEU A 182 11.17 6.13 1.23
CA LEU A 182 10.09 5.18 0.95
C LEU A 182 10.29 3.83 1.65
N LYS A 183 11.49 3.52 2.13
CA LYS A 183 11.81 2.27 2.82
C LYS A 183 10.94 2.08 4.06
N ALA A 184 10.20 0.97 4.07
CA ALA A 184 9.30 0.57 5.14
C ALA A 184 8.17 1.57 5.44
N GLY A 185 7.02 1.01 5.83
CA GLY A 185 5.83 1.79 6.10
C GLY A 185 4.62 0.89 6.36
N GLN A 186 3.46 1.52 6.48
CA GLN A 186 2.23 0.89 6.92
C GLN A 186 1.11 1.18 5.91
N THR A 187 0.30 0.18 5.58
CA THR A 187 -0.77 0.33 4.56
C THR A 187 -1.87 1.28 5.01
N GLN A 188 -2.18 1.35 6.31
CA GLN A 188 -3.12 2.31 6.88
C GLN A 188 -2.63 3.76 6.73
N ASP A 189 -1.33 3.95 6.84
CA ASP A 189 -0.68 5.26 6.71
C ASP A 189 -0.69 5.72 5.25
N ALA A 190 -0.24 4.86 4.34
CA ALA A 190 -0.31 5.11 2.90
C ALA A 190 -1.75 5.36 2.44
N THR A 191 -2.71 4.55 2.89
CA THR A 191 -4.13 4.74 2.55
C THR A 191 -4.64 6.09 3.02
N PHE A 192 -4.34 6.49 4.26
CA PHE A 192 -4.72 7.80 4.78
C PHE A 192 -4.09 8.93 3.97
N ILE A 193 -2.80 8.86 3.65
CA ILE A 193 -2.12 9.91 2.87
C ILE A 193 -2.69 10.03 1.46
N LEU A 194 -2.95 8.90 0.80
CA LEU A 194 -3.50 8.86 -0.55
C LEU A 194 -4.94 9.37 -0.63
N THR A 195 -5.72 9.29 0.46
CA THR A 195 -7.18 9.46 0.39
C THR A 195 -7.83 10.37 1.43
N GLY A 196 -7.14 10.69 2.51
CA GLY A 196 -7.72 11.29 3.73
C GLY A 196 -8.58 10.34 4.56
N HIS A 197 -8.82 9.09 4.12
CA HIS A 197 -9.66 8.13 4.82
C HIS A 197 -8.85 7.26 5.77
N LYS A 198 -9.33 7.12 7.00
CA LYS A 198 -8.68 6.28 8.01
C LYS A 198 -9.05 4.82 7.83
N SER A 199 -8.06 3.95 8.02
CA SER A 199 -8.26 2.50 8.05
C SER A 199 -8.43 1.98 9.47
N LYS A 200 -9.07 0.82 9.60
CA LYS A 200 -9.00 -0.03 10.80
C LYS A 200 -7.96 -1.12 10.57
N VAL A 201 -7.16 -1.39 11.59
CA VAL A 201 -6.15 -2.47 11.58
C VAL A 201 -6.61 -3.56 12.55
N TYR A 202 -6.57 -4.81 12.09
CA TYR A 202 -6.95 -5.99 12.84
C TYR A 202 -5.74 -6.91 12.91
N SER A 203 -5.21 -7.14 14.11
CA SER A 203 -4.14 -8.12 14.34
C SER A 203 -4.74 -9.53 14.27
N ILE A 204 -4.30 -10.33 13.30
CA ILE A 204 -4.92 -11.63 13.01
C ILE A 204 -4.24 -12.78 13.73
N SER A 205 -2.91 -12.79 13.73
CA SER A 205 -2.14 -13.83 14.42
C SER A 205 -1.49 -13.29 15.69
N SER A 206 -1.57 -14.09 16.75
CA SER A 206 -0.80 -13.91 17.99
C SER A 206 0.48 -14.75 18.01
N GLU A 207 1.06 -15.02 16.83
CA GLU A 207 2.16 -15.96 16.51
C GLU A 207 1.69 -17.38 16.15
N ASN A 208 1.75 -17.80 14.87
CA ASN A 208 1.67 -19.20 14.35
C ASN A 208 1.27 -19.28 12.84
N VAL A 209 1.74 -20.19 11.95
CA VAL A 209 2.78 -21.26 11.97
C VAL A 209 3.08 -21.63 10.50
N ALA A 210 4.34 -21.53 10.07
CA ALA A 210 5.01 -22.53 9.23
C ALA A 210 6.50 -22.18 9.09
N ALA A 211 7.17 -21.83 10.20
CA ALA A 211 8.62 -21.87 10.37
C ALA A 211 8.98 -21.28 11.73
N ILE A 212 10.04 -21.84 12.31
CA ILE A 212 10.70 -21.47 13.57
C ILE A 212 10.16 -22.23 14.79
N ASN A 213 10.82 -23.35 15.07
CA ASN A 213 11.02 -23.86 16.41
C ASN A 213 11.69 -22.77 17.27
N SER A 214 11.06 -22.36 18.37
CA SER A 214 11.75 -22.01 19.62
C SER A 214 10.73 -21.69 20.70
N GLU A 215 10.99 -22.17 21.93
CA GLU A 215 10.08 -22.24 23.08
C GLU A 215 9.73 -20.89 23.75
N ASP A 216 10.06 -19.73 23.16
CA ASP A 216 10.09 -18.45 23.87
C ASP A 216 9.07 -17.41 23.39
N ILE A 217 7.85 -17.83 23.10
CA ILE A 217 6.78 -16.95 22.64
C ILE A 217 5.68 -16.88 23.70
N LYS A 218 5.81 -15.89 24.59
CA LYS A 218 4.79 -15.60 25.62
C LYS A 218 4.13 -14.24 25.37
N SER A 219 2.81 -14.32 25.19
CA SER A 219 1.78 -13.33 25.53
C SER A 219 1.51 -12.17 24.56
N ILE A 220 0.92 -12.48 23.41
CA ILE A 220 -0.15 -11.65 22.85
C ILE A 220 -1.48 -12.15 23.46
N ASN A 221 -2.36 -11.23 23.87
CA ASN A 221 -3.63 -11.57 24.53
C ASN A 221 -4.58 -12.31 23.55
N VAL A 222 -4.75 -13.63 23.75
CA VAL A 222 -5.61 -14.53 22.95
C VAL A 222 -7.04 -14.00 22.77
N GLN A 223 -7.55 -13.19 23.70
CA GLN A 223 -8.89 -12.62 23.59
C GLN A 223 -9.00 -11.55 22.49
N GLU A 224 -8.00 -10.68 22.36
CA GLU A 224 -7.96 -9.61 21.35
C GLU A 224 -7.80 -10.18 19.94
N GLU A 225 -7.02 -11.25 19.81
CA GLU A 225 -6.87 -11.99 18.55
C GLU A 225 -8.20 -12.59 18.09
N LYS A 226 -8.92 -13.30 18.98
CA LYS A 226 -10.23 -13.87 18.65
C LYS A 226 -11.25 -12.81 18.22
N ILE A 227 -11.23 -11.64 18.87
CA ILE A 227 -12.09 -10.50 18.50
C ILE A 227 -11.72 -9.99 17.10
N SER A 228 -10.42 -9.83 16.82
CA SER A 228 -9.91 -9.36 15.54
C SER A 228 -10.21 -10.33 14.40
N GLN A 229 -10.00 -11.62 14.59
CA GLN A 229 -10.38 -12.64 13.61
C GLN A 229 -11.88 -12.64 13.33
N ARG A 230 -12.72 -12.55 14.36
CA ARG A 230 -14.19 -12.47 14.21
C ARG A 230 -14.61 -11.21 13.45
N ALA A 231 -14.01 -10.06 13.75
CA ALA A 231 -14.28 -8.82 13.04
C ALA A 231 -13.88 -8.92 11.57
N THR A 232 -12.70 -9.46 11.28
CA THR A 232 -12.20 -9.67 9.92
C THR A 232 -13.06 -10.65 9.14
N ARG A 233 -13.55 -11.74 9.73
CA ARG A 233 -14.51 -12.66 9.07
C ARG A 233 -15.76 -11.92 8.60
N LYS A 234 -16.35 -11.08 9.47
CA LYS A 234 -17.49 -10.24 9.11
C LYS A 234 -17.18 -9.25 7.99
N ILE A 235 -15.97 -8.70 7.96
CA ILE A 235 -15.56 -7.79 6.88
C ILE A 235 -15.40 -8.55 5.57
N LEU A 236 -14.80 -9.74 5.56
CA LEU A 236 -14.70 -10.56 4.35
C LEU A 236 -16.08 -10.92 3.80
N GLU A 237 -17.06 -11.21 4.67
CA GLU A 237 -18.46 -11.41 4.27
C GLU A 237 -19.09 -10.16 3.65
N LYS A 238 -18.82 -8.98 4.22
CA LYS A 238 -19.30 -7.71 3.68
C LYS A 238 -18.63 -7.39 2.34
N MET A 239 -17.33 -7.60 2.21
CA MET A 239 -16.58 -7.40 0.98
C MET A 239 -17.06 -8.35 -0.12
N ALA A 240 -17.43 -9.59 0.20
CA ALA A 240 -18.03 -10.50 -0.79
C ALA A 240 -19.39 -9.98 -1.33
N LYS A 241 -20.17 -9.27 -0.50
CA LYS A 241 -21.46 -8.67 -0.88
C LYS A 241 -21.33 -7.31 -1.57
N GLU A 242 -20.33 -6.53 -1.17
CA GLU A 242 -20.08 -5.15 -1.63
C GLU A 242 -18.60 -5.02 -2.07
N PRO A 243 -18.17 -5.68 -3.17
CA PRO A 243 -16.76 -5.85 -3.51
C PRO A 243 -16.02 -4.55 -3.86
N LYS A 244 -16.74 -3.49 -4.20
CA LYS A 244 -16.16 -2.17 -4.55
C LYS A 244 -16.14 -1.16 -3.40
N ARG A 245 -16.55 -1.56 -2.19
CA ARG A 245 -16.65 -0.66 -1.04
C ARG A 245 -15.43 -0.67 -0.12
N TYR A 246 -14.81 -1.83 0.03
CA TYR A 246 -13.75 -2.04 1.02
C TYR A 246 -12.40 -2.16 0.33
N ALA A 247 -11.48 -1.25 0.63
CA ALA A 247 -10.07 -1.44 0.29
C ALA A 247 -9.42 -2.24 1.42
N MET A 248 -8.85 -3.39 1.09
CA MET A 248 -8.25 -4.28 2.08
C MET A 248 -6.83 -4.70 1.68
N THR A 249 -5.92 -4.60 2.63
CA THR A 249 -4.55 -5.14 2.53
C THR A 249 -4.28 -6.04 3.72
N PHE A 250 -3.30 -6.93 3.61
CA PHE A 250 -2.83 -7.72 4.73
C PHE A 250 -1.31 -7.90 4.64
N TYR A 251 -0.68 -8.15 5.78
CA TYR A 251 0.75 -8.46 5.82
C TYR A 251 0.94 -9.97 6.01
N LEU A 252 1.92 -10.53 5.30
CA LEU A 252 2.50 -11.83 5.60
C LEU A 252 3.85 -11.64 6.28
N LYS A 253 4.18 -12.51 7.23
CA LYS A 253 5.56 -12.63 7.73
C LYS A 253 6.36 -13.43 6.70
N LEU A 254 7.48 -12.89 6.22
CA LEU A 254 8.36 -13.64 5.32
C LEU A 254 9.33 -14.46 6.16
N ASP A 255 9.29 -15.78 6.03
CA ASP A 255 10.36 -16.63 6.55
C ASP A 255 11.51 -16.62 5.55
N SER A 256 12.58 -15.87 5.86
CA SER A 256 13.71 -15.69 4.94
C SER A 256 15.06 -15.94 5.58
N GLY A 257 15.11 -16.34 6.85
CA GLY A 257 16.36 -16.41 7.63
C GLY A 257 17.13 -15.08 7.70
N LYS A 258 16.54 -13.97 7.19
CA LYS A 258 17.14 -12.64 7.10
C LYS A 258 16.18 -11.63 7.75
N PRO A 259 16.56 -10.99 8.88
CA PRO A 259 15.67 -10.10 9.63
C PRO A 259 15.24 -8.83 8.87
N GLU A 260 15.90 -8.52 7.75
CA GLU A 260 15.61 -7.35 6.91
C GLU A 260 14.32 -7.45 6.07
N TYR A 261 13.68 -8.63 6.00
CA TYR A 261 12.46 -8.87 5.21
C TYR A 261 11.20 -9.17 6.06
N GLY A 262 11.19 -8.76 7.34
CA GLY A 262 10.25 -9.25 8.36
C GLY A 262 8.76 -9.38 7.96
N TYR A 263 8.20 -8.44 7.20
CA TYR A 263 6.81 -8.50 6.73
C TYR A 263 6.62 -7.95 5.32
N HIS A 264 5.67 -8.49 4.57
CA HIS A 264 5.33 -8.08 3.21
C HIS A 264 3.84 -7.77 3.05
N ALA A 265 3.53 -6.59 2.53
CA ALA A 265 2.16 -6.17 2.29
C ALA A 265 1.61 -6.75 0.98
N LEU A 266 0.36 -7.18 1.03
CA LEU A 266 -0.41 -7.73 -0.07
C LEU A 266 -1.79 -7.05 -0.14
N SER A 267 -2.41 -7.10 -1.31
CA SER A 267 -3.71 -6.44 -1.56
C SER A 267 -4.80 -7.48 -1.79
N VAL A 268 -5.87 -7.45 -1.01
CA VAL A 268 -7.05 -8.27 -1.30
C VAL A 268 -7.81 -7.61 -2.44
N THR A 269 -8.07 -8.36 -3.51
CA THR A 269 -8.74 -7.87 -4.70
C THR A 269 -10.22 -8.21 -4.73
N ARG A 270 -10.61 -9.36 -4.19
CA ARG A 270 -12.00 -9.83 -4.09
C ARG A 270 -12.13 -11.00 -3.12
N VAL A 271 -13.35 -11.27 -2.68
CA VAL A 271 -13.72 -12.42 -1.85
C VAL A 271 -14.89 -13.12 -2.49
N GLU A 272 -14.77 -14.42 -2.75
CA GLU A 272 -15.83 -15.24 -3.36
C GLU A 272 -15.96 -16.56 -2.62
N GLY A 273 -17.17 -16.86 -2.14
CA GLY A 273 -17.43 -18.08 -1.36
C GLY A 273 -16.47 -18.22 -0.18
N ASN A 274 -15.69 -19.30 -0.17
CA ASN A 274 -14.67 -19.58 0.85
C ASN A 274 -13.26 -19.08 0.47
N ARG A 275 -13.11 -18.27 -0.59
CA ARG A 275 -11.78 -17.89 -1.12
C ARG A 275 -11.56 -16.38 -1.05
N VAL A 276 -10.34 -16.00 -0.67
CA VAL A 276 -9.84 -14.63 -0.64
C VAL A 276 -8.79 -14.50 -1.73
N TYR A 277 -9.03 -13.59 -2.68
CA TYR A 277 -8.14 -13.34 -3.81
C TYR A 277 -7.28 -12.11 -3.52
N PHE A 278 -6.02 -12.17 -3.92
CA PHE A 278 -5.06 -11.12 -3.59
C PHE A 278 -3.94 -11.01 -4.62
N VAL A 279 -3.26 -9.89 -4.57
CA VAL A 279 -2.13 -9.57 -5.45
C VAL A 279 -0.91 -9.21 -4.62
N ASN A 280 0.25 -9.70 -5.07
CA ASN A 280 1.56 -9.34 -4.55
C ASN A 280 2.14 -8.17 -5.36
N PRO A 281 2.53 -7.03 -4.74
CA PRO A 281 3.09 -5.88 -5.47
C PRO A 281 4.41 -6.18 -6.19
N TRP A 282 5.14 -7.26 -5.86
CA TRP A 282 6.30 -7.72 -6.65
C TRP A 282 5.93 -8.08 -8.10
N ASN A 283 4.67 -8.50 -8.33
CA ASN A 283 4.12 -8.68 -9.65
C ASN A 283 2.59 -8.53 -9.64
N SER A 284 2.12 -7.31 -9.91
CA SER A 284 0.69 -7.01 -9.79
C SER A 284 -0.19 -7.62 -10.89
N LYS A 285 0.44 -8.16 -11.96
CA LYS A 285 -0.27 -8.87 -13.04
C LYS A 285 -0.81 -10.23 -12.59
N LYS A 286 -0.25 -10.83 -11.53
CA LYS A 286 -0.62 -12.17 -11.07
C LYS A 286 -1.52 -12.06 -9.84
N GLU A 287 -2.72 -12.62 -9.96
CA GLU A 287 -3.65 -12.81 -8.84
C GLU A 287 -3.45 -14.21 -8.25
N PHE A 288 -3.53 -14.27 -6.92
CA PHE A 288 -3.44 -15.47 -6.11
C PHE A 288 -4.70 -15.61 -5.28
N SER A 289 -4.82 -16.75 -4.59
CA SER A 289 -5.97 -16.99 -3.73
C SER A 289 -5.65 -17.97 -2.61
N LEU A 290 -6.32 -17.77 -1.49
CA LEU A 290 -6.33 -18.62 -0.31
C LEU A 290 -7.76 -19.00 0.04
N THR A 291 -7.97 -20.14 0.69
CA THR A 291 -9.19 -20.34 1.48
C THR A 291 -9.23 -19.35 2.65
N LYS A 292 -10.42 -19.05 3.20
CA LYS A 292 -10.51 -18.16 4.37
C LYS A 292 -9.67 -18.67 5.54
N ASP A 293 -9.65 -19.98 5.77
CA ASP A 293 -8.86 -20.55 6.87
C ASP A 293 -7.36 -20.46 6.61
N GLU A 294 -6.89 -20.66 5.38
CA GLU A 294 -5.50 -20.38 5.00
C GLU A 294 -5.16 -18.90 5.18
N PHE A 295 -6.08 -18.00 4.80
CA PHE A 295 -5.89 -16.56 5.00
C PHE A 295 -5.71 -16.21 6.47
N PHE A 296 -6.54 -16.75 7.37
CA PHE A 296 -6.40 -16.51 8.82
C PHE A 296 -5.16 -17.15 9.43
N ARG A 297 -4.63 -18.24 8.84
CA ARG A 297 -3.35 -18.83 9.23
C ARG A 297 -2.15 -18.01 8.75
N ALA A 298 -2.24 -17.41 7.56
CA ALA A 298 -1.13 -16.73 6.92
C ALA A 298 -1.02 -15.25 7.30
N ALA A 299 -2.16 -14.55 7.42
CA ALA A 299 -2.18 -13.11 7.65
C ALA A 299 -1.68 -12.75 9.06
N TYR A 300 -0.71 -11.84 9.12
CA TYR A 300 -0.24 -11.24 10.37
C TYR A 300 -1.22 -10.18 10.89
N ASN A 301 -1.55 -9.22 10.03
CA ASN A 301 -2.59 -8.23 10.28
C ASN A 301 -3.35 -7.92 8.99
N VAL A 302 -4.52 -7.31 9.15
CA VAL A 302 -5.38 -6.87 8.05
C VAL A 302 -5.73 -5.40 8.26
N THR A 303 -5.54 -4.61 7.23
CA THR A 303 -5.94 -3.20 7.18
C THR A 303 -7.13 -3.05 6.26
N VAL A 304 -8.17 -2.35 6.73
CA VAL A 304 -9.42 -2.15 6.01
C VAL A 304 -9.82 -0.69 6.02
N THR A 305 -10.09 -0.14 4.85
CA THR A 305 -10.75 1.15 4.66
C THR A 305 -12.14 0.90 4.10
N ASP A 306 -13.16 1.33 4.84
CA ASP A 306 -14.56 1.27 4.44
C ASP A 306 -14.97 2.64 3.90
N PHE A 307 -15.29 2.73 2.60
CA PHE A 307 -15.70 3.98 1.95
C PHE A 307 -17.20 4.29 2.10
N GLY A 308 -17.94 3.50 2.88
CA GLY A 308 -19.39 3.62 2.98
C GLY A 308 -20.10 3.12 1.70
N LYS A 309 -21.42 3.31 1.64
CA LYS A 309 -22.15 3.09 0.39
C LYS A 309 -21.85 4.24 -0.58
N ASP A 310 -21.87 3.95 -1.89
CA ASP A 310 -21.47 4.86 -2.99
C ASP A 310 -22.17 6.24 -2.98
N ASP A 311 -23.22 6.43 -2.17
CA ASP A 311 -23.88 7.72 -1.90
C ASP A 311 -22.98 8.79 -1.24
N THR A 312 -21.74 8.43 -0.83
CA THR A 312 -20.73 9.38 -0.33
C THR A 312 -20.07 10.22 -1.43
N LEU A 313 -20.18 9.84 -2.71
CA LEU A 313 -19.63 10.65 -3.83
C LEU A 313 -20.30 12.03 -3.93
N THR A 314 -21.58 12.14 -3.57
CA THR A 314 -22.31 13.42 -3.55
C THR A 314 -21.78 14.37 -2.47
N ASN A 315 -21.22 13.85 -1.37
CA ASN A 315 -20.65 14.67 -0.29
C ASN A 315 -19.14 14.93 -0.44
N ILE A 316 -18.41 14.07 -1.16
CA ILE A 316 -16.98 14.29 -1.46
C ILE A 316 -16.82 15.30 -2.61
N GLY A 317 -17.67 15.26 -3.64
CA GLY A 317 -17.71 16.29 -4.69
C GLY A 317 -17.99 17.67 -4.09
N ASN A 318 -19.04 17.77 -3.28
CA ASN A 318 -19.37 19.00 -2.55
C ASN A 318 -18.31 19.38 -1.51
N GLY A 319 -17.63 18.42 -0.87
CA GLY A 319 -16.58 18.67 0.13
C GLY A 319 -15.27 19.18 -0.48
N ILE A 320 -14.87 18.63 -1.63
CA ILE A 320 -13.68 19.06 -2.39
C ILE A 320 -13.97 20.38 -3.12
N GLU A 321 -15.15 20.56 -3.70
CA GLU A 321 -15.55 21.85 -4.32
C GLU A 321 -15.68 22.96 -3.28
N ASN A 322 -16.29 22.71 -2.10
CA ASN A 322 -16.33 23.69 -1.01
C ASN A 322 -14.94 23.96 -0.40
N PHE A 323 -14.02 22.98 -0.43
CA PHE A 323 -12.65 23.17 0.02
C PHE A 323 -11.81 23.95 -1.00
N MET A 324 -11.98 23.69 -2.30
CA MET A 324 -11.29 24.40 -3.39
C MET A 324 -11.85 25.82 -3.57
N GLY A 325 -13.17 26.01 -3.49
CA GLY A 325 -13.82 27.33 -3.57
C GLY A 325 -13.38 28.28 -2.45
N LYS A 326 -13.23 27.76 -1.22
CA LYS A 326 -12.70 28.56 -0.09
C LYS A 326 -11.23 28.97 -0.24
N ILE A 327 -10.45 28.25 -1.05
CA ILE A 327 -9.06 28.62 -1.35
C ILE A 327 -9.02 29.77 -2.37
N GLU A 328 -9.91 29.80 -3.36
CA GLU A 328 -9.97 30.89 -4.35
C GLU A 328 -10.41 32.23 -3.72
N ASP A 329 -11.32 32.22 -2.76
CA ASP A 329 -11.73 33.42 -2.02
C ASP A 329 -10.62 33.98 -1.12
N PHE A 330 -9.68 33.13 -0.66
CA PHE A 330 -8.55 33.54 0.18
C PHE A 330 -7.44 34.25 -0.60
N PHE A 331 -7.42 34.15 -1.94
CA PHE A 331 -6.45 34.82 -2.81
C PHE A 331 -7.02 36.06 -3.52
N ARG A 332 -8.23 36.52 -3.16
CA ARG A 332 -8.88 37.72 -3.73
C ARG A 332 -8.83 38.98 -2.85
N PHE A 333 -7.95 39.03 -1.84
CA PHE A 333 -7.68 40.23 -1.04
C PHE A 333 -6.24 40.71 -1.20
#